data_AF-E7MMP9-F1
#
_entry.id   AF-E7MMP9-F1
#
_cell.length_a   1.000
_cell.length_b   1.000
_cell.length_c   1.000
_cell.angle_alpha   90.00
_cell.angle_beta   90.00
_cell.angle_gamma   90.00
#
_symmetry.space_group_name_H-M   'P 1'
#
loop_
_entity.id
_entity.type
_entity.pdbx_description
1 polymer ?
#
loop_
_entity_poly.entity_id
_entity_poly.type
_entity_poly.pdbx_seq_one_letter_code
_entity_poly.pdbx_strand_id
1 'polypeptide(L)'
;MIMAIFESLFDVTYLSLVIGLGVRLLLEKTKGAKLFGIMAILLGMGDAFHLVPRIVAHLSPFGFETYSFVLSWGQFITSITMTVFYVLYYYFYRRQSGDMDRNKMLIIYALALVRIILVLMPMNNWGTAEGNYMFGIYRNIPFAIMGALLIYWSYQERMKEGLTNMWILILLSFLFYIPVVLWSDTYPIVGALMMPKTVAYLLIVVFGYKYYICTFERINLLGIAFTNLIMGLLAGVFYREFSKFYLYYEPTHLGKIHGHVLTLGFIGMLLLYLLTGNLSNEQLQKLKHPIYVMESGLVFTVVNMFVVGVHEIVSLIVEALDMNRNTINMSVLNGMSGLGHILLSVGLIWTLVKVFNIEKLIETK
;
A
#
# COMPACT_ATOMS: atom_id res chain seq x y z
N MET A 1 5.21 -19.48 -11.55
CA MET A 1 5.27 -18.43 -12.58
C MET A 1 4.04 -17.53 -12.56
N ILE A 2 2.81 -17.99 -12.81
CA ILE A 2 1.59 -17.13 -12.78
C ILE A 2 1.31 -16.58 -11.37
N MET A 3 1.45 -17.41 -10.33
CA MET A 3 1.25 -17.00 -8.94
C MET A 3 2.21 -15.89 -8.49
N ALA A 4 3.48 -15.95 -8.91
CA ALA A 4 4.49 -14.93 -8.60
C ALA A 4 4.17 -13.57 -9.24
N ILE A 5 3.65 -13.56 -10.47
CA ILE A 5 3.16 -12.34 -11.13
C ILE A 5 1.96 -11.77 -10.35
N PHE A 6 1.00 -12.64 -10.01
CA PHE A 6 -0.20 -12.23 -9.28
C PHE A 6 0.14 -11.63 -7.91
N GLU A 7 1.00 -12.28 -7.13
CA GLU A 7 1.48 -11.77 -5.84
C GLU A 7 2.23 -10.45 -6.01
N SER A 8 3.07 -10.32 -7.03
CA SER A 8 3.79 -9.06 -7.29
C SER A 8 2.84 -7.91 -7.65
N LEU A 9 1.83 -8.16 -8.49
CA LEU A 9 0.80 -7.16 -8.81
C LEU A 9 -0.01 -6.78 -7.57
N PHE A 10 -0.36 -7.76 -6.74
CA PHE A 10 -1.07 -7.53 -5.49
C PHE A 10 -0.25 -6.66 -4.54
N ASP A 11 1.03 -6.98 -4.32
CA ASP A 11 1.92 -6.24 -3.42
C ASP A 11 2.14 -4.80 -3.88
N VAL A 12 2.38 -4.57 -5.18
CA VAL A 12 2.55 -3.21 -5.72
C VAL A 12 1.24 -2.43 -5.65
N THR A 13 0.09 -3.07 -5.91
CA THR A 13 -1.24 -2.45 -5.79
C THR A 13 -1.50 -2.03 -4.34
N TYR A 14 -1.23 -2.93 -3.39
CA TYR A 14 -1.35 -2.65 -1.96
C TYR A 14 -0.49 -1.45 -1.55
N LEU A 15 0.81 -1.47 -1.87
CA LEU A 15 1.73 -0.39 -1.53
C LEU A 15 1.29 0.95 -2.13
N SER A 16 0.91 0.95 -3.41
CA SER A 16 0.46 2.15 -4.12
C SER A 16 -0.79 2.75 -3.47
N LEU A 17 -1.78 1.92 -3.14
CA LEU A 17 -3.03 2.36 -2.52
C LEU A 17 -2.81 2.83 -1.08
N VAL A 18 -2.10 2.07 -0.25
CA VAL A 18 -1.89 2.43 1.16
C VAL A 18 -1.10 3.73 1.29
N ILE A 19 -0.02 3.89 0.53
CA ILE A 19 0.79 5.10 0.55
C ILE A 19 0.00 6.27 -0.05
N GLY A 20 -0.66 6.07 -1.20
CA GLY A 20 -1.44 7.12 -1.85
C GLY A 20 -2.60 7.65 -0.99
N LEU A 21 -3.40 6.75 -0.40
CA LEU A 21 -4.48 7.12 0.51
C LEU A 21 -3.93 7.78 1.79
N GLY A 22 -2.80 7.31 2.30
CA GLY A 22 -2.11 7.92 3.44
C GLY A 22 -1.66 9.36 3.17
N VAL A 23 -1.03 9.59 2.02
CA VAL A 23 -0.64 10.94 1.56
C VAL A 23 -1.86 11.85 1.42
N ARG A 24 -2.94 11.37 0.80
CA ARG A 24 -4.18 12.14 0.65
C ARG A 24 -4.77 12.56 1.99
N LEU A 25 -4.68 11.71 3.01
CA LEU A 25 -5.13 12.01 4.38
C LEU A 25 -4.26 13.05 5.11
N LEU A 26 -2.97 13.18 4.76
CA LEU A 26 -2.11 14.23 5.34
C LEU A 26 -2.52 15.64 4.91
N LEU A 27 -3.17 15.76 3.75
CA LEU A 27 -3.68 17.03 3.22
C LEU A 27 -4.96 17.48 3.95
N GLU A 28 -5.62 16.58 4.68
CA GLU A 28 -6.85 16.90 5.39
C GLU A 28 -6.59 17.70 6.67
N LYS A 29 -7.42 18.72 6.88
CA LYS A 29 -7.40 19.54 8.11
C LYS A 29 -8.23 18.92 9.23
N THR A 30 -9.06 17.93 8.91
CA THR A 30 -9.91 17.26 9.89
C THR A 30 -9.09 16.66 11.03
N LYS A 31 -9.56 16.96 12.24
CA LYS A 31 -8.96 16.60 13.52
C LYS A 31 -8.81 15.07 13.64
N GLY A 32 -7.62 14.53 13.35
CA GLY A 32 -7.32 13.10 13.43
C GLY A 32 -6.95 12.46 12.08
N ALA A 33 -7.28 13.10 10.96
CA ALA A 33 -6.98 12.60 9.63
C ALA A 33 -5.46 12.43 9.41
N LYS A 34 -4.66 13.40 9.87
CA LYS A 34 -3.20 13.34 9.79
C LYS A 34 -2.59 12.16 10.55
N LEU A 35 -3.10 11.85 11.75
CA LEU A 35 -2.64 10.69 12.53
C LEU A 35 -2.87 9.41 11.72
N PHE A 36 -4.06 9.28 11.13
CA PHE A 36 -4.41 8.11 10.34
C PHE A 36 -3.64 8.05 9.01
N GLY A 37 -3.36 9.20 8.39
CA GLY A 37 -2.48 9.29 7.22
C GLY A 37 -1.05 8.84 7.53
N ILE A 38 -0.49 9.26 8.68
CA ILE A 38 0.83 8.79 9.15
C ILE A 38 0.80 7.27 9.39
N MET A 39 -0.27 6.73 9.99
CA MET A 39 -0.43 5.29 10.17
C MET A 39 -0.39 4.53 8.84
N ALA A 40 -1.13 5.00 7.83
CA ALA A 40 -1.17 4.38 6.52
C ALA A 40 0.20 4.45 5.82
N ILE A 41 0.87 5.61 5.83
CA ILE A 41 2.21 5.75 5.24
C ILE A 41 3.23 4.87 5.96
N LEU A 42 3.21 4.82 7.30
CA LEU A 42 4.10 3.98 8.09
C LEU A 42 3.91 2.49 7.76
N LEU A 43 2.66 2.05 7.61
CA LEU A 43 2.31 0.70 7.19
C LEU A 43 2.86 0.40 5.79
N GLY A 44 2.52 1.22 4.79
CA GLY A 44 2.96 1.00 3.41
C GLY A 44 4.48 1.09 3.24
N MET A 45 5.12 2.12 3.78
CA MET A 45 6.58 2.28 3.71
C MET A 45 7.32 1.22 4.51
N GLY A 46 6.79 0.82 5.66
CA GLY A 46 7.35 -0.26 6.47
C GLY A 46 7.30 -1.62 5.75
N ASP A 47 6.15 -1.94 5.15
CA ASP A 47 5.98 -3.17 4.37
C ASP A 47 6.81 -3.15 3.08
N ALA A 48 7.06 -1.99 2.47
CA ALA A 48 7.88 -1.88 1.26
C ALA A 48 9.28 -2.49 1.44
N PHE A 49 9.88 -2.43 2.64
CA PHE A 49 11.20 -3.00 2.92
C PHE A 49 11.28 -4.52 2.80
N HIS A 50 10.15 -5.25 2.84
CA HIS A 50 10.13 -6.69 2.59
C HIS A 50 9.34 -7.05 1.33
N LEU A 51 8.30 -6.29 0.97
CA LEU A 51 7.50 -6.53 -0.23
C LEU A 51 8.27 -6.18 -1.51
N VAL A 52 9.03 -5.09 -1.55
CA VAL A 52 9.83 -4.76 -2.75
C VAL A 52 10.91 -5.82 -3.01
N PRO A 53 11.72 -6.25 -2.01
CA PRO A 53 12.63 -7.38 -2.21
C PRO A 53 11.92 -8.69 -2.59
N ARG A 54 10.71 -8.94 -2.08
CA ARG A 54 9.89 -10.10 -2.45
C ARG A 54 9.47 -10.04 -3.91
N ILE A 55 8.99 -8.89 -4.39
CA ILE A 55 8.67 -8.67 -5.81
C ILE A 55 9.92 -8.91 -6.65
N VAL A 56 11.06 -8.35 -6.27
CA VAL A 56 12.34 -8.58 -6.97
C VAL A 56 12.70 -10.06 -6.99
N ALA A 57 12.57 -10.78 -5.87
CA ALA A 57 12.85 -12.22 -5.79
C ALA A 57 11.91 -13.06 -6.66
N HIS A 58 10.63 -12.68 -6.74
CA HIS A 58 9.65 -13.30 -7.63
C HIS A 58 9.98 -13.13 -9.11
N LEU A 59 10.48 -11.94 -9.48
CA LEU A 59 10.73 -11.58 -10.86
C LEU A 59 12.16 -11.92 -11.31
N SER A 60 13.06 -12.23 -10.37
CA SER A 60 14.46 -12.55 -10.63
C SER A 60 14.67 -14.05 -10.91
N PRO A 61 15.61 -14.42 -11.80
CA PRO A 61 15.98 -15.82 -12.06
C PRO A 61 16.57 -16.55 -10.86
N PHE A 62 17.13 -15.82 -9.90
CA PHE A 62 17.87 -16.37 -8.77
C PHE A 62 16.97 -16.77 -7.60
N GLY A 63 15.67 -16.46 -7.68
CA GLY A 63 14.67 -16.83 -6.67
C GLY A 63 14.95 -16.25 -5.28
N PHE A 64 14.26 -16.79 -4.28
CA PHE A 64 14.27 -16.28 -2.90
C PHE A 64 15.59 -16.46 -2.15
N GLU A 65 16.40 -17.46 -2.50
CA GLU A 65 17.64 -17.78 -1.80
C GLU A 65 18.63 -16.61 -1.85
N THR A 66 18.73 -15.95 -3.02
CA THR A 66 19.65 -14.81 -3.24
C THR A 66 19.21 -13.55 -2.50
N TYR A 67 17.90 -13.37 -2.29
CA TYR A 67 17.34 -12.18 -1.63
C TYR A 67 17.05 -12.39 -0.15
N SER A 68 17.37 -13.57 0.40
CA SER A 68 17.11 -13.95 1.80
C SER A 68 17.68 -12.94 2.81
N PHE A 69 18.89 -12.43 2.58
CA PHE A 69 19.51 -11.40 3.42
C PHE A 69 18.66 -10.12 3.50
N VAL A 70 18.25 -9.59 2.35
CA VAL A 70 17.47 -8.34 2.28
C VAL A 70 16.06 -8.56 2.82
N LEU A 71 15.45 -9.70 2.52
CA LEU A 71 14.14 -10.09 3.06
C LEU A 71 14.15 -10.19 4.58
N SER A 72 15.22 -10.76 5.16
CA SER A 72 15.41 -10.87 6.61
C SER A 72 15.45 -9.50 7.28
N TRP A 73 16.23 -8.56 6.73
CA TRP A 73 16.24 -7.17 7.20
C TRP A 73 14.93 -6.42 6.96
N GLY A 74 14.23 -6.74 5.87
CA GLY A 74 12.88 -6.22 5.63
C GLY A 74 11.89 -6.64 6.72
N GLN A 75 11.96 -7.89 7.19
CA GLN A 75 11.14 -8.39 8.30
C GLN A 75 11.49 -7.73 9.63
N PHE A 76 12.78 -7.42 9.87
CA PHE A 76 13.21 -6.63 11.02
C PHE A 76 12.54 -5.26 11.04
N ILE A 77 12.63 -4.51 9.94
CA ILE A 77 12.02 -3.18 9.81
C ILE A 77 10.50 -3.29 9.97
N THR A 78 9.87 -4.25 9.30
CA THR A 78 8.43 -4.49 9.38
C THR A 78 7.99 -4.79 10.82
N SER A 79 8.79 -5.54 11.59
CA SER A 79 8.48 -5.84 12.99
C SER A 79 8.43 -4.58 13.86
N ILE A 80 9.36 -3.64 13.61
CA ILE A 80 9.39 -2.34 14.29
C ILE A 80 8.21 -1.47 13.84
N THR A 81 8.03 -1.30 12.53
CA THR A 81 6.98 -0.42 11.98
C THR A 81 5.58 -0.91 12.34
N MET A 82 5.34 -2.22 12.35
CA MET A 82 4.07 -2.80 12.81
C MET A 82 3.83 -2.55 14.31
N THR A 83 4.88 -2.57 15.13
CA THR A 83 4.75 -2.21 16.55
C THR A 83 4.29 -0.76 16.70
N VAL A 84 4.96 0.15 15.98
CA VAL A 84 4.61 1.57 15.98
C VAL A 84 3.21 1.79 15.39
N PHE A 85 2.82 1.06 14.34
CA PHE A 85 1.48 1.12 13.76
C PHE A 85 0.40 0.84 14.79
N TYR A 86 0.54 -0.21 15.61
CA TYR A 86 -0.45 -0.54 16.63
C TYR A 86 -0.44 0.44 17.82
N VAL A 87 0.71 1.03 18.14
CA VAL A 87 0.77 2.16 19.09
C VAL A 87 0.00 3.36 18.54
N LEU A 88 0.19 3.72 17.26
CA LEU A 88 -0.57 4.80 16.61
C LEU A 88 -2.06 4.46 16.49
N TYR A 89 -2.40 3.20 16.21
CA TYR A 89 -3.78 2.72 16.23
C TYR A 89 -4.39 2.89 17.61
N TYR A 90 -3.66 2.63 18.70
CA TYR A 90 -4.15 2.89 20.05
C TYR A 90 -4.45 4.39 20.27
N TYR A 91 -3.65 5.31 19.73
CA TYR A 91 -3.98 6.74 19.78
C TYR A 91 -5.22 7.09 18.97
N PHE A 92 -5.41 6.47 17.81
CA PHE A 92 -6.66 6.57 17.06
C PHE A 92 -7.84 6.03 17.88
N TYR A 93 -7.73 4.83 18.45
CA TYR A 93 -8.73 4.27 19.35
C TYR A 93 -9.08 5.23 20.48
N ARG A 94 -8.09 5.76 21.22
CA ARG A 94 -8.33 6.71 22.33
C ARG A 94 -9.06 7.96 21.87
N ARG A 95 -8.69 8.49 20.70
CA ARG A 95 -9.31 9.69 20.15
C ARG A 95 -10.77 9.45 19.80
N GLN A 96 -11.07 8.32 19.16
CA GLN A 96 -12.42 7.96 18.72
C GLN A 96 -13.31 7.55 19.90
N SER A 97 -12.74 6.84 20.87
CA SER A 97 -13.44 6.39 22.08
C SER A 97 -13.56 7.47 23.16
N GLY A 98 -12.68 8.47 23.19
CA GLY A 98 -12.54 9.36 24.34
C GLY A 98 -11.88 8.69 25.55
N ASP A 99 -11.23 7.54 25.35
CA ASP A 99 -10.58 6.79 26.42
C ASP A 99 -9.30 7.49 26.91
N MET A 100 -9.31 7.84 28.20
CA MET A 100 -8.23 8.51 28.91
C MET A 100 -7.54 7.62 29.96
N ASP A 101 -7.82 6.31 29.96
CA ASP A 101 -7.24 5.36 30.90
C ASP A 101 -5.71 5.25 30.74
N ARG A 102 -4.99 5.68 31.79
CA ARG A 102 -3.54 5.66 31.86
C ARG A 102 -2.98 4.24 31.91
N ASN A 103 -3.70 3.28 32.50
CA ASN A 103 -3.25 1.90 32.61
C ASN A 103 -3.22 1.22 31.25
N LYS A 104 -4.26 1.39 30.42
CA LYS A 104 -4.27 0.90 29.04
C LYS A 104 -3.09 1.45 28.23
N MET A 105 -2.78 2.73 28.39
CA MET A 105 -1.66 3.38 27.72
C MET A 105 -0.32 2.77 28.15
N LEU A 106 -0.11 2.60 29.46
CA LEU A 106 1.09 1.98 30.01
C LEU A 106 1.27 0.53 29.52
N ILE A 107 0.19 -0.25 29.45
CA ILE A 107 0.22 -1.62 28.93
C ILE A 107 0.67 -1.64 27.46
N ILE A 108 0.08 -0.79 26.61
CA ILE A 108 0.46 -0.71 25.19
C ILE A 108 1.94 -0.33 25.03
N TYR A 109 2.43 0.65 25.80
CA TYR A 109 3.84 1.04 25.75
C TYR A 109 4.77 -0.04 26.28
N ALA A 110 4.40 -0.71 27.37
CA ALA A 110 5.20 -1.81 27.91
C ALA A 110 5.31 -2.95 26.88
N LEU A 111 4.20 -3.37 26.27
CA LEU A 111 4.19 -4.40 25.24
C LEU A 111 5.00 -3.99 24.00
N ALA A 112 4.88 -2.72 23.58
CA ALA A 112 5.67 -2.18 22.48
C ALA A 112 7.17 -2.18 22.81
N LEU A 113 7.56 -1.69 23.99
CA LEU A 113 8.94 -1.66 24.44
C LEU A 113 9.54 -3.07 24.53
N VAL A 114 8.82 -4.01 25.15
CA VAL A 114 9.24 -5.41 25.22
C VAL A 114 9.43 -5.99 23.82
N ARG A 115 8.50 -5.74 22.88
CA ARG A 115 8.64 -6.20 21.51
C ARG A 115 9.87 -5.61 20.82
N ILE A 116 10.11 -4.29 20.95
CA ILE A 116 11.28 -3.64 20.34
C ILE A 116 12.57 -4.23 20.90
N ILE A 117 12.66 -4.43 22.21
CA ILE A 117 13.82 -5.09 22.84
C ILE A 117 14.02 -6.49 22.26
N LEU A 118 12.96 -7.31 22.19
CA LEU A 118 13.04 -8.66 21.62
C LEU A 118 13.44 -8.66 20.13
N VAL A 119 13.01 -7.67 19.35
CA VAL A 119 13.39 -7.53 17.93
C VAL A 119 14.87 -7.13 17.76
N LEU A 120 15.40 -6.31 18.67
CA LEU A 120 16.80 -5.84 18.64
C LEU A 120 17.80 -6.87 19.15
N MET A 121 17.35 -7.90 19.87
CA MET A 121 18.25 -8.95 20.37
C MET A 121 18.97 -9.67 19.22
N PRO A 122 20.29 -9.92 19.34
CA PRO A 122 21.07 -10.55 18.26
C PRO A 122 20.61 -11.99 17.96
N MET A 123 19.95 -12.64 18.92
CA MET A 123 19.43 -14.01 18.79
C MET A 123 18.39 -14.19 17.67
N ASN A 124 17.84 -13.09 17.12
CA ASN A 124 16.96 -13.16 15.96
C ASN A 124 17.67 -13.60 14.67
N ASN A 125 19.01 -13.55 14.63
CA ASN A 125 19.83 -13.91 13.48
C ASN A 125 19.40 -13.20 12.18
N TRP A 126 19.13 -11.88 12.27
CA TRP A 126 18.79 -11.06 11.11
C TRP A 126 19.90 -11.10 10.05
N GLY A 127 19.50 -11.07 8.78
CA GLY A 127 20.40 -11.21 7.63
C GLY A 127 20.70 -12.66 7.23
N THR A 128 20.13 -13.65 7.92
CA THR A 128 20.21 -15.08 7.52
C THR A 128 18.91 -15.55 6.88
N ALA A 129 18.97 -16.62 6.09
CA ALA A 129 17.81 -17.19 5.39
C ALA A 129 16.80 -17.87 6.32
N GLU A 130 17.29 -18.55 7.36
CA GLU A 130 16.45 -19.33 8.29
C GLU A 130 16.01 -18.49 9.50
N GLY A 131 16.75 -17.43 9.85
CA GLY A 131 16.49 -16.66 11.08
C GLY A 131 16.54 -17.53 12.33
N ASN A 132 15.81 -17.14 13.37
CA ASN A 132 15.60 -17.97 14.56
C ASN A 132 14.10 -18.12 14.84
N TYR A 133 13.57 -19.32 14.61
CA TYR A 133 12.15 -19.64 14.79
C TYR A 133 11.63 -19.29 16.19
N MET A 134 12.36 -19.67 17.25
CA MET A 134 11.94 -19.43 18.64
C MET A 134 11.89 -17.94 18.97
N PHE A 135 12.88 -17.16 18.53
CA PHE A 135 12.85 -15.72 18.68
C PHE A 135 11.77 -15.05 17.81
N GLY A 136 11.46 -15.66 16.66
CA GLY A 136 10.29 -15.35 15.85
C GLY A 136 8.97 -15.45 16.63
N ILE A 137 8.81 -16.50 17.44
CA ILE A 137 7.65 -16.64 18.34
C ILE A 137 7.72 -15.60 19.46
N TYR A 138 8.84 -15.49 20.17
CA TYR A 138 8.96 -14.62 21.35
C TYR A 138 8.66 -13.16 21.04
N ARG A 139 9.22 -12.60 19.96
CA ARG A 139 8.95 -11.20 19.56
C ARG A 139 7.50 -10.95 19.13
N ASN A 140 6.75 -12.01 18.80
CA ASN A 140 5.35 -11.92 18.40
C ASN A 140 4.36 -12.19 19.54
N ILE A 141 4.79 -12.73 20.69
CA ILE A 141 3.92 -12.85 21.88
C ILE A 141 3.43 -11.48 22.37
N PRO A 142 4.29 -10.46 22.63
CA PRO A 142 3.80 -9.14 23.03
C PRO A 142 2.92 -8.49 21.97
N PHE A 143 3.20 -8.77 20.70
CA PHE A 143 2.40 -8.27 19.58
C PHE A 143 0.99 -8.86 19.54
N ALA A 144 0.88 -10.17 19.72
CA ALA A 144 -0.41 -10.86 19.76
C ALA A 144 -1.25 -10.39 20.96
N ILE A 145 -0.62 -10.18 22.12
CA ILE A 145 -1.30 -9.62 23.31
C ILE A 145 -1.79 -8.20 23.02
N MET A 146 -0.94 -7.34 22.45
CA MET A 146 -1.30 -5.97 22.06
C MET A 146 -2.48 -5.96 21.08
N GLY A 147 -2.43 -6.85 20.08
CA GLY A 147 -3.52 -7.06 19.12
C GLY A 147 -4.82 -7.47 19.78
N ALA A 148 -4.78 -8.49 20.64
CA ALA A 148 -5.96 -9.00 21.36
C ALA A 148 -6.62 -7.92 22.23
N LEU A 149 -5.82 -7.13 22.95
CA LEU A 149 -6.32 -6.00 23.75
C LEU A 149 -7.02 -4.97 22.88
N LEU A 150 -6.41 -4.57 21.76
CA LEU A 150 -6.97 -3.57 20.85
C LEU A 150 -8.22 -4.09 20.13
N ILE A 151 -8.28 -5.37 19.76
CA ILE A 151 -9.51 -6.00 19.24
C ILE A 151 -10.61 -5.90 20.28
N TYR A 152 -10.34 -6.31 21.52
CA TYR A 152 -11.33 -6.30 22.60
C TYR A 152 -11.84 -4.88 22.89
N TRP A 153 -10.93 -3.91 23.05
CA TRP A 153 -11.31 -2.53 23.33
C TRP A 153 -12.06 -1.87 22.18
N SER A 154 -11.64 -2.09 20.92
CA SER A 154 -12.36 -1.57 19.76
C SER A 154 -13.72 -2.25 19.56
N TYR A 155 -13.88 -3.50 19.97
CA TYR A 155 -15.19 -4.18 19.95
C TYR A 155 -16.17 -3.58 20.96
N GLN A 156 -15.71 -3.22 22.17
CA GLN A 156 -16.53 -2.53 23.17
C GLN A 156 -17.02 -1.18 22.62
N GLU A 157 -16.17 -0.49 21.87
CA GLU A 157 -16.45 0.84 21.31
C GLU A 157 -16.94 0.82 19.85
N ARG A 158 -17.39 -0.34 19.34
CA ARG A 158 -17.79 -0.52 17.92
C ARG A 158 -18.93 0.38 17.44
N MET A 159 -19.71 0.94 18.35
CA MET A 159 -20.80 1.86 18.00
C MET A 159 -20.30 3.27 17.68
N LYS A 160 -19.04 3.60 18.03
CA LYS A 160 -18.45 4.91 17.74
C LYS A 160 -17.97 4.98 16.30
N GLU A 161 -18.23 6.11 15.66
CA GLU A 161 -17.83 6.34 14.27
C GLU A 161 -16.32 6.19 14.09
N GLY A 162 -15.91 5.56 12.99
CA GLY A 162 -14.50 5.25 12.72
C GLY A 162 -13.98 3.97 13.39
N LEU A 163 -14.65 3.42 14.42
CA LEU A 163 -14.26 2.15 15.08
C LEU A 163 -15.11 0.94 14.68
N THR A 164 -16.27 1.15 14.06
CA THR A 164 -17.27 0.11 13.76
C THR A 164 -16.71 -1.16 13.12
N ASN A 165 -15.90 -1.01 12.07
CA ASN A 165 -15.31 -2.14 11.35
C ASN A 165 -13.88 -2.45 11.80
N MET A 166 -13.28 -1.64 12.67
CA MET A 166 -11.85 -1.75 12.94
C MET A 166 -11.50 -3.01 13.73
N TRP A 167 -12.33 -3.39 14.71
CA TRP A 167 -12.09 -4.59 15.53
C TRP A 167 -12.07 -5.87 14.69
N ILE A 168 -13.01 -6.02 13.73
CA ILE A 168 -13.11 -7.22 12.90
C ILE A 168 -11.97 -7.28 11.88
N LEU A 169 -11.54 -6.14 11.34
CA LEU A 169 -10.40 -6.10 10.42
C LEU A 169 -9.08 -6.43 11.13
N ILE A 170 -8.89 -5.91 12.35
CA ILE A 170 -7.72 -6.28 13.16
C ILE A 170 -7.77 -7.76 13.54
N LEU A 171 -8.95 -8.27 13.93
CA LEU A 171 -9.14 -9.68 14.24
C LEU A 171 -8.78 -10.56 13.04
N LEU A 172 -9.30 -10.25 11.85
CA LEU A 172 -8.99 -11.00 10.62
C LEU A 172 -7.49 -10.95 10.29
N SER A 173 -6.86 -9.78 10.43
CA SER A 173 -5.41 -9.65 10.26
C SER A 173 -4.64 -10.60 11.19
N PHE A 174 -4.95 -10.62 12.49
CA PHE A 174 -4.27 -11.51 13.44
C PHE A 174 -4.62 -12.99 13.23
N LEU A 175 -5.87 -13.29 12.87
CA LEU A 175 -6.34 -14.64 12.57
C LEU A 175 -5.53 -15.26 11.42
N PHE A 176 -5.24 -14.48 10.37
CA PHE A 176 -4.42 -14.95 9.26
C PHE A 176 -2.92 -14.88 9.55
N TYR A 177 -2.47 -13.95 10.40
CA TYR A 177 -1.05 -13.78 10.74
C TYR A 177 -0.50 -14.87 11.66
N ILE A 178 -1.23 -15.24 12.72
CA ILE A 178 -0.75 -16.20 13.74
C ILE A 178 -0.37 -17.54 13.11
N PRO A 179 -1.20 -18.15 12.24
CA PRO A 179 -0.83 -19.40 11.59
C PRO A 179 0.44 -19.30 10.76
N VAL A 180 0.65 -18.17 10.07
CA VAL A 180 1.85 -17.98 9.26
C VAL A 180 3.09 -17.95 10.15
N VAL A 181 3.07 -17.23 11.26
CA VAL A 181 4.22 -17.17 12.19
C VAL A 181 4.56 -18.54 12.79
N LEU A 182 3.54 -19.35 13.08
CA LEU A 182 3.75 -20.64 13.76
C LEU A 182 4.16 -21.76 12.79
N TRP A 183 3.66 -21.73 11.56
CA TRP A 183 3.70 -22.90 10.67
C TRP A 183 4.22 -22.63 9.25
N SER A 184 4.58 -21.41 8.86
CA SER A 184 5.08 -21.16 7.49
C SER A 184 6.32 -21.99 7.15
N ASP A 185 7.17 -22.22 8.15
CA ASP A 185 8.45 -22.91 7.95
C ASP A 185 8.25 -24.42 7.79
N THR A 186 7.15 -24.97 8.34
CA THR A 186 6.80 -26.39 8.20
C THR A 186 5.87 -26.64 7.00
N TYR A 187 4.92 -25.73 6.75
CA TYR A 187 3.91 -25.83 5.71
C TYR A 187 3.90 -24.53 4.87
N PRO A 188 4.71 -24.45 3.80
CA PRO A 188 4.83 -23.25 2.99
C PRO A 188 3.51 -22.69 2.45
N ILE A 189 2.52 -23.56 2.21
CA ILE A 189 1.17 -23.16 1.75
C ILE A 189 0.46 -22.22 2.72
N VAL A 190 0.76 -22.31 4.02
CA VAL A 190 0.20 -21.41 5.05
C VAL A 190 0.64 -19.97 4.79
N GLY A 191 1.80 -19.76 4.16
CA GLY A 191 2.28 -18.44 3.74
C GLY A 191 1.28 -17.67 2.86
N ALA A 192 0.40 -18.35 2.13
CA ALA A 192 -0.64 -17.70 1.32
C ALA A 192 -1.64 -16.86 2.15
N LEU A 193 -1.78 -17.13 3.45
CA LEU A 193 -2.61 -16.35 4.38
C LEU A 193 -2.09 -14.91 4.59
N MET A 194 -0.85 -14.62 4.17
CA MET A 194 -0.33 -13.25 4.16
C MET A 194 -1.16 -12.32 3.26
N MET A 195 -1.71 -12.79 2.13
CA MET A 195 -2.53 -11.94 1.25
C MET A 195 -3.86 -11.52 1.91
N PRO A 196 -4.70 -12.43 2.45
CA PRO A 196 -5.89 -12.05 3.21
C PRO A 196 -5.59 -11.12 4.40
N LYS A 197 -4.48 -11.34 5.11
CA LYS A 197 -4.01 -10.41 6.15
C LYS A 197 -3.78 -9.01 5.57
N THR A 198 -3.04 -8.89 4.47
CA THR A 198 -2.74 -7.61 3.81
C THR A 198 -4.01 -6.92 3.31
N VAL A 199 -5.00 -7.68 2.80
CA VAL A 199 -6.32 -7.13 2.46
C VAL A 199 -7.00 -6.53 3.69
N ALA A 200 -6.94 -7.17 4.86
CA ALA A 200 -7.52 -6.61 6.08
C ALA A 200 -6.88 -5.26 6.46
N TYR A 201 -5.56 -5.12 6.33
CA TYR A 201 -4.87 -3.83 6.54
C TYR A 201 -5.22 -2.78 5.49
N LEU A 202 -5.29 -3.15 4.21
CA LEU A 202 -5.77 -2.26 3.16
C LEU A 202 -7.18 -1.74 3.49
N LEU A 203 -8.07 -2.60 3.97
CA LEU A 203 -9.42 -2.24 4.36
C LEU A 203 -9.46 -1.33 5.60
N ILE A 204 -8.53 -1.48 6.55
CA ILE A 204 -8.36 -0.52 7.65
C ILE A 204 -8.09 0.87 7.07
N VAL A 205 -7.15 0.95 6.11
CA VAL A 205 -6.80 2.22 5.46
C VAL A 205 -7.96 2.79 4.66
N VAL A 206 -8.65 1.97 3.86
CA VAL A 206 -9.80 2.38 3.03
C VAL A 206 -10.98 2.86 3.88
N PHE A 207 -11.29 2.18 4.99
CA PHE A 207 -12.38 2.63 5.87
C PHE A 207 -12.00 3.89 6.66
N GLY A 208 -10.76 4.02 7.10
CA GLY A 208 -10.28 5.28 7.68
C GLY A 208 -10.31 6.42 6.67
N TYR A 209 -9.93 6.16 5.42
CA TYR A 209 -10.03 7.14 4.33
C TYR A 209 -11.49 7.60 4.12
N LYS A 210 -12.43 6.66 4.01
CA LYS A 210 -13.86 6.97 3.85
C LYS A 210 -14.46 7.70 5.06
N TYR A 211 -13.96 7.43 6.25
CA TYR A 211 -14.38 8.12 7.47
C TYR A 211 -13.99 9.60 7.45
N TYR A 212 -12.76 9.93 7.04
CA TYR A 212 -12.30 11.32 6.99
C TYR A 212 -12.70 12.08 5.72
N ILE A 213 -12.89 11.37 4.60
CA ILE A 213 -13.25 11.92 3.30
C ILE A 213 -14.53 11.22 2.81
N CYS A 214 -15.68 11.75 3.23
CA CYS A 214 -16.99 11.16 2.98
C CYS A 214 -17.75 11.80 1.80
N THR A 215 -17.44 13.05 1.45
CA THR A 215 -18.02 13.79 0.31
C THR A 215 -17.00 13.96 -0.82
N PHE A 216 -17.49 14.08 -2.05
CA PHE A 216 -16.67 14.40 -3.22
C PHE A 216 -16.93 15.84 -3.62
N GLU A 217 -16.02 16.70 -3.19
CA GLU A 217 -16.04 18.14 -3.39
C GLU A 217 -14.88 18.54 -4.31
N ARG A 218 -14.89 19.79 -4.76
CA ARG A 218 -13.86 20.32 -5.66
C ARG A 218 -12.45 20.14 -5.09
N ILE A 219 -12.28 20.31 -3.78
CA ILE A 219 -10.99 20.15 -3.11
C ILE A 219 -10.44 18.72 -3.22
N ASN A 220 -11.29 17.71 -3.42
CA ASN A 220 -10.84 16.34 -3.63
C ASN A 220 -10.05 16.18 -4.93
N LEU A 221 -10.39 16.92 -5.99
CA LEU A 221 -9.62 16.92 -7.24
C LEU A 221 -8.20 17.41 -7.00
N LEU A 222 -8.06 18.53 -6.29
CA LEU A 222 -6.76 19.07 -5.93
C LEU A 222 -5.99 18.11 -5.02
N GLY A 223 -6.66 17.48 -4.06
CA GLY A 223 -6.06 16.48 -3.19
C GLY A 223 -5.56 15.24 -3.95
N ILE A 224 -6.30 14.74 -4.94
CA ILE A 224 -5.85 13.64 -5.81
C ILE A 224 -4.66 14.10 -6.65
N ALA A 225 -4.71 15.32 -7.21
CA ALA A 225 -3.58 15.89 -7.96
C ALA A 225 -2.29 15.91 -7.13
N PHE A 226 -2.34 16.46 -5.91
CA PHE A 226 -1.17 16.50 -5.01
C PHE A 226 -0.71 15.11 -4.58
N THR A 227 -1.64 14.17 -4.42
CA THR A 227 -1.29 12.78 -4.11
C THR A 227 -0.50 12.18 -5.26
N ASN A 228 -0.98 12.32 -6.50
CA ASN A 228 -0.27 11.86 -7.69
C ASN A 228 1.06 12.59 -7.91
N LEU A 229 1.17 13.88 -7.57
CA LEU A 229 2.46 14.58 -7.60
C LEU A 229 3.49 13.87 -6.71
N ILE A 230 3.14 13.59 -5.46
CA ILE A 230 4.03 12.93 -4.51
C ILE A 230 4.35 11.50 -4.98
N MET A 231 3.33 10.73 -5.39
CA MET A 231 3.52 9.36 -5.88
C MET A 231 4.40 9.30 -7.14
N GLY A 232 4.24 10.25 -8.07
CA GLY A 232 5.05 10.36 -9.28
C GLY A 232 6.51 10.68 -8.97
N LEU A 233 6.77 11.58 -8.02
CA LEU A 233 8.12 11.89 -7.55
C LEU A 233 8.78 10.68 -6.86
N LEU A 234 8.04 9.98 -5.99
CA LEU A 234 8.52 8.76 -5.34
C LEU A 234 8.88 7.68 -6.38
N ALA A 235 8.04 7.48 -7.39
CA ALA A 235 8.31 6.53 -8.48
C ALA A 235 9.56 6.93 -9.29
N GLY A 236 9.78 8.23 -9.54
CA GLY A 236 10.97 8.71 -10.23
C GLY A 236 12.27 8.50 -9.44
N VAL A 237 12.23 8.74 -8.13
CA VAL A 237 13.36 8.45 -7.23
C VAL A 237 13.62 6.94 -7.18
N PHE A 238 12.58 6.13 -7.02
CA PHE A 238 12.70 4.68 -7.01
C PHE A 238 13.37 4.16 -8.28
N TYR A 239 12.86 4.55 -9.46
CA TYR A 239 13.46 4.18 -10.74
C TYR A 239 14.96 4.50 -10.79
N ARG A 240 15.33 5.74 -10.43
CA ARG A 240 16.73 6.18 -10.50
C ARG A 240 17.65 5.36 -9.60
N GLU A 241 17.29 5.18 -8.33
CA GLU A 241 18.13 4.44 -7.37
C GLU A 241 18.14 2.93 -7.67
N PHE A 242 17.01 2.37 -8.09
CA PHE A 242 16.89 0.96 -8.44
C PHE A 242 17.71 0.61 -9.70
N SER A 243 17.57 1.39 -10.77
CA SER A 243 18.39 1.24 -11.99
C SER A 243 19.88 1.38 -11.70
N LYS A 244 20.28 2.35 -10.86
CA LYS A 244 21.67 2.53 -10.44
C LYS A 244 22.20 1.33 -9.65
N PHE A 245 21.39 0.77 -8.74
CA PHE A 245 21.77 -0.40 -7.95
C PHE A 245 22.06 -1.62 -8.83
N TYR A 246 21.27 -1.81 -9.90
CA TYR A 246 21.45 -2.90 -10.86
C TYR A 246 22.35 -2.56 -12.05
N LEU A 247 22.93 -1.35 -12.09
CA LEU A 247 23.75 -0.85 -13.20
C LEU A 247 23.03 -0.92 -14.57
N TYR A 248 21.71 -0.74 -14.58
CA TYR A 248 20.86 -0.81 -15.77
C TYR A 248 20.46 0.59 -16.23
N TYR A 249 20.84 0.98 -17.46
CA TYR A 249 20.63 2.35 -17.98
C TYR A 249 19.79 2.43 -19.26
N GLU A 250 19.34 1.30 -19.80
CA GLU A 250 18.46 1.30 -20.97
C GLU A 250 17.03 1.76 -20.61
N PRO A 251 16.23 2.23 -21.58
CA PRO A 251 14.85 2.63 -21.33
C PRO A 251 13.98 1.46 -20.85
N THR A 252 13.32 1.60 -19.70
CA THR A 252 12.43 0.58 -19.12
C THR A 252 11.01 1.11 -18.91
N HIS A 253 10.07 0.19 -18.65
CA HIS A 253 8.72 0.57 -18.22
C HIS A 253 8.74 1.33 -16.88
N LEU A 254 9.67 0.99 -15.98
CA LEU A 254 9.85 1.66 -14.69
C LEU A 254 10.18 3.16 -14.89
N GLY A 255 11.03 3.47 -15.88
CA GLY A 255 11.38 4.85 -16.23
C GLY A 255 10.21 5.68 -16.75
N LYS A 256 9.15 5.05 -17.27
CA LYS A 256 7.96 5.74 -17.80
C LYS A 256 6.92 6.08 -16.73
N ILE A 257 6.98 5.45 -15.56
CA ILE A 257 5.93 5.56 -14.52
C ILE A 257 5.77 7.01 -14.05
N HIS A 258 6.87 7.67 -13.66
CA HIS A 258 6.79 9.01 -13.10
C HIS A 258 6.12 9.99 -14.08
N GLY A 259 6.43 9.91 -15.37
CA GLY A 259 5.80 10.72 -16.42
C GLY A 259 4.29 10.48 -16.54
N HIS A 260 3.83 9.23 -16.50
CA HIS A 260 2.40 8.89 -16.56
C HIS A 260 1.65 9.41 -15.32
N VAL A 261 2.19 9.19 -14.13
CA VAL A 261 1.57 9.64 -12.87
C VAL A 261 1.53 11.17 -12.81
N LEU A 262 2.61 11.86 -13.18
CA LEU A 262 2.66 13.32 -13.17
C LEU A 262 1.75 13.94 -14.23
N THR A 263 1.66 13.35 -15.43
CA THR A 263 0.86 13.92 -16.52
C THR A 263 -0.62 13.63 -16.33
N LEU A 264 -1.01 12.36 -16.17
CA LEU A 264 -2.42 11.97 -16.12
C LEU A 264 -3.00 12.15 -14.72
N GLY A 265 -2.23 11.84 -13.68
CA GLY A 265 -2.67 11.93 -12.30
C GLY A 265 -2.54 13.33 -11.69
N PHE A 266 -1.40 14.02 -11.87
CA PHE A 266 -1.22 15.37 -11.32
C PHE A 266 -1.76 16.46 -12.25
N ILE A 267 -1.21 16.61 -13.46
CA ILE A 267 -1.62 17.67 -14.38
C ILE A 267 -3.08 17.49 -14.80
N GLY A 268 -3.49 16.28 -15.14
CA GLY A 268 -4.89 15.97 -15.49
C GLY A 268 -5.89 16.37 -14.40
N MET A 269 -5.63 15.97 -13.15
CA MET A 269 -6.49 16.35 -12.01
C MET A 269 -6.44 17.85 -11.72
N LEU A 270 -5.29 18.49 -11.86
CA LEU A 270 -5.14 19.93 -11.66
C LEU A 270 -5.96 20.71 -12.70
N LEU A 271 -5.92 20.28 -13.98
CA LEU A 271 -6.75 20.86 -15.03
C LEU A 271 -8.24 20.68 -14.72
N LEU A 272 -8.66 19.48 -14.30
CA LEU A 272 -10.06 19.25 -13.89
C LEU A 272 -10.46 20.13 -12.70
N TYR A 273 -9.57 20.34 -11.71
CA TYR A 273 -9.82 21.26 -10.59
C TYR A 273 -10.03 22.71 -11.04
N LEU A 274 -9.31 23.16 -12.07
CA LEU A 274 -9.45 24.49 -12.65
C LEU A 274 -10.74 24.61 -13.48
N LEU A 275 -11.01 23.64 -14.36
CA LEU A 275 -12.20 23.62 -15.21
C LEU A 275 -13.50 23.57 -14.40
N THR A 276 -13.50 22.81 -13.30
CA THR A 276 -14.71 22.64 -12.47
C THR A 276 -14.94 23.79 -11.48
N GLY A 277 -14.30 24.95 -11.69
CA GLY A 277 -14.35 26.09 -10.78
C GLY A 277 -15.73 26.69 -10.54
N ASN A 278 -16.60 26.62 -11.55
CA ASN A 278 -17.95 27.20 -11.52
C ASN A 278 -19.06 26.16 -11.28
N LEU A 279 -18.70 24.89 -11.06
CA LEU A 279 -19.67 23.83 -10.87
C LEU A 279 -20.25 23.81 -9.46
N SER A 280 -21.55 23.54 -9.35
CA SER A 280 -22.21 23.28 -8.08
C SER A 280 -21.76 21.94 -7.47
N ASN A 281 -21.97 21.78 -6.16
CA ASN A 281 -21.67 20.51 -5.48
C ASN A 281 -22.43 19.31 -6.08
N GLU A 282 -23.67 19.51 -6.53
CA GLU A 282 -24.45 18.45 -7.18
C GLU A 282 -23.85 18.05 -8.54
N GLN A 283 -23.36 19.02 -9.30
CA GLN A 283 -22.67 18.76 -10.57
C GLN A 283 -21.34 18.04 -10.35
N LEU A 284 -20.56 18.45 -9.35
CA LEU A 284 -19.28 17.80 -8.98
C LEU A 284 -19.46 16.33 -8.58
N GLN A 285 -20.52 16.01 -7.84
CA GLN A 285 -20.81 14.62 -7.44
C GLN A 285 -21.04 13.69 -8.64
N LYS A 286 -21.54 14.22 -9.77
CA LYS A 286 -21.68 13.46 -11.03
C LYS A 286 -20.33 13.08 -11.65
N LEU A 287 -19.23 13.76 -11.28
CA LEU A 287 -17.88 13.48 -11.75
C LEU A 287 -17.13 12.46 -10.87
N LYS A 288 -17.62 12.15 -9.67
CA LYS A 288 -16.96 11.25 -8.70
C LYS A 288 -16.60 9.88 -9.31
N HIS A 289 -17.58 9.20 -9.88
CA HIS A 289 -17.42 7.86 -10.44
C HIS A 289 -16.49 7.81 -11.65
N PRO A 290 -16.66 8.64 -12.71
CA PRO A 290 -15.76 8.60 -13.85
C PRO A 290 -14.30 8.92 -13.47
N ILE A 291 -14.08 9.84 -12.52
CA ILE A 291 -12.74 10.17 -12.03
C ILE A 291 -12.12 9.00 -11.28
N TYR A 292 -12.88 8.30 -10.41
CA TYR A 292 -12.36 7.12 -9.73
C TYR A 292 -12.08 5.96 -10.69
N VAL A 293 -12.85 5.81 -11.78
CA VAL A 293 -12.52 4.83 -12.83
C VAL A 293 -11.21 5.21 -13.52
N MET A 294 -11.02 6.50 -13.82
CA MET A 294 -9.79 6.99 -14.44
C MET A 294 -8.56 6.77 -13.54
N GLU A 295 -8.64 7.15 -12.25
CA GLU A 295 -7.58 6.95 -11.27
C GLU A 295 -7.29 5.47 -11.03
N SER A 296 -8.32 4.62 -10.98
CA SER A 296 -8.14 3.17 -10.87
C SER A 296 -7.43 2.59 -12.09
N GLY A 297 -7.75 3.07 -13.29
CA GLY A 297 -7.05 2.72 -14.53
C GLY A 297 -5.59 3.15 -14.50
N LEU A 298 -5.30 4.37 -14.03
CA LEU A 298 -3.93 4.87 -13.88
C LEU A 298 -3.11 4.02 -12.90
N VAL A 299 -3.65 3.74 -11.70
CA VAL A 299 -3.00 2.87 -10.71
C VAL A 299 -2.73 1.50 -11.31
N PHE A 300 -3.71 0.91 -11.99
CA PHE A 300 -3.53 -0.40 -12.61
C PHE A 300 -2.43 -0.38 -13.69
N THR A 301 -2.39 0.62 -14.57
CA THR A 301 -1.33 0.79 -15.57
C THR A 301 0.04 0.92 -14.90
N VAL A 302 0.16 1.73 -13.85
CA VAL A 302 1.41 1.95 -13.12
C VAL A 302 1.90 0.68 -12.42
N VAL A 303 0.99 -0.06 -11.78
CA VAL A 303 1.30 -1.36 -11.15
C VAL A 303 1.88 -2.34 -12.16
N ASN A 304 1.27 -2.44 -13.34
CA ASN A 304 1.78 -3.31 -14.41
C ASN A 304 3.14 -2.84 -14.91
N MET A 305 3.31 -1.53 -15.17
CA MET A 305 4.60 -0.96 -15.58
C MET A 305 5.70 -1.20 -14.54
N PHE A 306 5.36 -1.19 -13.25
CA PHE A 306 6.32 -1.48 -12.17
C PHE A 306 6.77 -2.94 -12.24
N VAL A 307 5.84 -3.90 -12.28
CA VAL A 307 6.16 -5.34 -12.34
C VAL A 307 6.97 -5.65 -13.59
N VAL A 308 6.55 -5.15 -14.76
CA VAL A 308 7.30 -5.32 -16.02
C VAL A 308 8.68 -4.66 -15.93
N GLY A 309 8.76 -3.41 -15.47
CA GLY A 309 10.01 -2.68 -15.41
C GLY A 309 11.02 -3.24 -14.40
N VAL A 310 10.56 -3.78 -13.28
CA VAL A 310 11.43 -4.53 -12.36
C VAL A 310 11.94 -5.79 -13.04
N HIS A 311 11.07 -6.56 -13.71
CA HIS A 311 11.47 -7.75 -14.46
C HIS A 311 12.53 -7.45 -15.52
N GLU A 312 12.37 -6.37 -16.30
CA GLU A 312 13.34 -5.92 -17.31
C GLU A 312 14.74 -5.68 -16.70
N ILE A 313 14.79 -5.01 -15.55
CA ILE A 313 16.06 -4.66 -14.88
C ILE A 313 16.72 -5.90 -14.27
N VAL A 314 15.96 -6.73 -13.57
CA VAL A 314 16.51 -7.90 -12.85
C VAL A 314 16.83 -9.08 -13.77
N SER A 315 16.23 -9.11 -14.97
CA SER A 315 16.48 -10.14 -15.97
C SER A 315 17.74 -9.91 -16.80
N LEU A 316 18.34 -8.72 -16.78
CA LEU A 316 19.60 -8.44 -17.47
C LEU A 316 20.73 -9.39 -17.04
N ILE A 317 20.71 -9.84 -15.78
CA ILE A 317 21.71 -10.80 -15.27
C ILE A 317 21.50 -12.20 -15.88
N VAL A 318 20.29 -12.55 -16.33
CA VAL A 318 20.00 -13.81 -17.05
C VAL A 318 20.69 -13.82 -18.41
N GLU A 319 20.54 -12.73 -19.15
CA GLU A 319 21.12 -12.57 -20.49
C GLU A 319 22.65 -12.53 -20.42
N ALA A 320 23.21 -11.86 -19.40
CA ALA A 320 24.66 -11.81 -19.19
C ALA A 320 25.29 -13.16 -18.79
N LEU A 321 24.50 -14.09 -18.24
CA LEU A 321 24.96 -15.41 -17.79
C LEU A 321 24.55 -16.56 -18.74
N ASP A 322 23.99 -16.25 -19.91
CA ASP A 322 23.52 -17.20 -20.93
C ASP A 322 22.63 -18.34 -20.35
N MET A 323 21.88 -18.00 -19.29
CA MET A 323 21.00 -18.96 -18.64
C MET A 323 19.64 -18.95 -19.35
N ASN A 324 19.27 -20.05 -20.01
CA ASN A 324 17.93 -20.22 -20.57
C ASN A 324 16.88 -20.49 -19.47
N ARG A 325 16.67 -19.51 -18.58
CA ARG A 325 15.60 -19.50 -17.58
C ARG A 325 14.58 -18.45 -17.98
N ASN A 326 13.55 -18.87 -18.70
CA ASN A 326 12.34 -18.06 -18.87
C ASN A 326 11.66 -17.89 -17.50
N THR A 327 11.92 -16.77 -16.83
CA THR A 327 11.43 -16.50 -15.47
C THR A 327 9.94 -16.18 -15.44
N ILE A 328 9.41 -15.54 -16.51
CA ILE A 328 8.03 -15.05 -16.57
C ILE A 328 7.45 -15.16 -17.98
N ASN A 329 6.15 -15.49 -18.08
CA ASN A 329 5.42 -15.42 -19.34
C ASN A 329 5.00 -13.97 -19.66
N MET A 330 5.75 -13.32 -20.54
CA MET A 330 5.51 -11.93 -20.96
C MET A 330 4.14 -11.72 -21.65
N SER A 331 3.55 -12.77 -22.23
CA SER A 331 2.21 -12.70 -22.83
C SER A 331 1.13 -12.35 -21.80
N VAL A 332 1.24 -12.90 -20.59
CA VAL A 332 0.31 -12.61 -19.48
C VAL A 332 0.43 -11.15 -19.04
N LEU A 333 1.67 -10.65 -18.91
CA LEU A 333 1.93 -9.24 -18.53
C LEU A 333 1.42 -8.26 -19.60
N ASN A 334 1.67 -8.55 -20.87
CA ASN A 334 1.20 -7.73 -21.99
C ASN A 334 -0.33 -7.68 -22.06
N GLY A 335 -1.01 -8.83 -21.87
CA GLY A 335 -2.47 -8.90 -21.83
C GLY A 335 -3.07 -8.08 -20.68
N MET A 336 -2.46 -8.14 -19.49
CA MET A 336 -2.92 -7.34 -18.34
C MET A 336 -2.70 -5.85 -18.56
N SER A 337 -1.57 -5.41 -19.10
CA SER A 337 -1.30 -4.00 -19.41
C SER A 337 -2.41 -3.35 -20.25
N GLY A 338 -2.97 -4.09 -21.23
CA GLY A 338 -4.10 -3.64 -22.05
C GLY A 338 -5.36 -3.25 -21.26
N LEU A 339 -5.66 -3.96 -20.16
CA LEU A 339 -6.83 -3.66 -19.31
C LEU A 339 -6.70 -2.30 -18.61
N GLY A 340 -5.49 -1.94 -18.17
CA GLY A 340 -5.21 -0.64 -17.56
C GLY A 340 -5.50 0.51 -18.53
N HIS A 341 -5.02 0.38 -19.77
CA HIS A 341 -5.27 1.36 -20.82
C HIS A 341 -6.76 1.50 -21.15
N ILE A 342 -7.52 0.40 -21.20
CA ILE A 342 -8.96 0.45 -21.43
C ILE A 342 -9.66 1.20 -20.30
N LEU A 343 -9.40 0.85 -19.04
CA LEU A 343 -10.03 1.49 -17.87
C LEU A 343 -9.71 2.98 -17.82
N LEU A 344 -8.45 3.34 -18.02
CA LEU A 344 -7.98 4.72 -18.05
C LEU A 344 -8.65 5.53 -19.18
N SER A 345 -8.73 4.96 -20.38
CA SER A 345 -9.38 5.61 -21.54
C SER A 345 -10.87 5.80 -21.32
N VAL A 346 -11.57 4.78 -20.82
CA VAL A 346 -12.99 4.84 -20.48
C VAL A 346 -13.24 5.91 -19.41
N GLY A 347 -12.44 5.94 -18.34
CA GLY A 347 -12.53 6.93 -17.28
C GLY A 347 -12.30 8.36 -17.78
N LEU A 348 -11.30 8.57 -18.63
CA LEU A 348 -10.98 9.88 -19.22
C LEU A 348 -12.12 10.38 -20.12
N ILE A 349 -12.54 9.57 -21.09
CA ILE A 349 -13.62 9.94 -22.02
C ILE A 349 -14.91 10.21 -21.24
N TRP A 350 -15.25 9.34 -20.28
CA TRP A 350 -16.46 9.51 -19.48
C TRP A 350 -16.42 10.79 -18.63
N THR A 351 -15.27 11.12 -18.05
CA THR A 351 -15.07 12.38 -17.30
C THR A 351 -15.29 13.58 -18.20
N LEU A 352 -14.63 13.63 -19.37
CA LEU A 352 -14.71 14.77 -20.28
C LEU A 352 -16.10 14.95 -20.89
N VAL A 353 -16.78 13.87 -21.28
CA VAL A 353 -18.16 13.92 -21.76
C VAL A 353 -19.11 14.47 -20.69
N LYS A 354 -18.90 14.10 -19.41
CA LYS A 354 -19.71 14.65 -18.31
C LYS A 354 -19.45 16.13 -18.09
N VAL A 355 -18.18 16.56 -18.09
CA VAL A 355 -17.83 17.99 -17.99
C VAL A 355 -18.45 18.77 -19.15
N PHE A 356 -18.28 18.32 -20.39
CA PHE A 356 -18.84 18.99 -21.58
C PHE A 356 -20.36 19.16 -21.50
N ASN A 357 -21.09 18.11 -21.10
CA ASN A 357 -22.54 18.19 -20.97
C ASN A 357 -22.99 19.14 -19.85
N ILE A 358 -22.21 19.24 -18.76
CA ILE A 358 -22.50 20.15 -17.66
C ILE A 358 -22.27 21.60 -18.10
N GLU A 359 -21.14 21.89 -18.76
CA GLU A 359 -20.83 23.23 -19.29
C GLU A 359 -21.88 23.69 -20.31
N LYS A 360 -22.28 22.82 -21.24
CA LYS A 360 -23.34 23.13 -22.21
C LYS A 360 -24.66 23.53 -21.54
N LEU A 361 -25.02 22.88 -20.44
CA LEU A 361 -26.23 23.22 -19.69
C LEU A 361 -26.12 24.56 -18.95
N ILE A 362 -24.90 24.98 -18.59
CA ILE A 362 -24.64 26.28 -17.98
C ILE A 362 -24.74 27.38 -19.04
N GLU A 363 -24.18 27.19 -20.23
CA GLU A 363 -24.26 28.18 -21.32
C GLU A 363 -25.67 28.41 -21.86
N THR A 364 -26.56 27.41 -21.77
CA THR A 364 -27.96 27.51 -22.24
C THR A 364 -28.92 28.13 -21.22
N LYS A 365 -28.45 28.47 -20.01
CA LYS A 365 -29.22 29.14 -18.96
C LYS A 365 -28.77 30.59 -18.84
#